data_AF-M0AKU9-F1
#
_entry.id   AF-M0AKU9-F1
#
_cell.length_a   1.000
_cell.length_b   1.000
_cell.length_c   1.000
_cell.angle_alpha   90.00
_cell.angle_beta   90.00
_cell.angle_gamma   90.00
#
_symmetry.space_group_name_H-M   'P 1'
#
loop_
_entity.id
_entity.type
_entity.pdbx_description
1 polymer ?
#
loop_
_entity_poly.entity_id
_entity_poly.type
_entity_poly.pdbx_seq_one_letter_code
_entity_poly.pdbx_strand_id
1 'polypeptide(L)' 'MSTKVSESTGYVPNLQMSAFGYVMAAAIALLLLPALPVIAVVWLLWRAFVAEDPPESSYERWRTETADRERNSPNGA' A
#
# COMPACT_ATOMS: atom_id res chain seq x y z
N MET A 1 6.27 -42.59 -41.76
CA MET A 1 6.46 -41.42 -40.89
C MET A 1 5.49 -40.34 -41.36
N SER A 2 4.33 -40.20 -40.70
CA SER A 2 3.30 -39.22 -41.04
C SER A 2 3.54 -37.99 -40.17
N THR A 3 4.21 -36.99 -40.74
CA THR A 3 4.37 -35.68 -40.10
C THR A 3 3.05 -34.92 -40.20
N LYS A 4 2.04 -35.37 -39.46
CA LYS A 4 0.92 -34.51 -39.07
C LYS A 4 1.45 -33.60 -37.98
N VAL A 5 2.07 -32.51 -38.42
CA VAL A 5 2.30 -31.35 -37.57
C VAL A 5 0.91 -30.90 -37.17
N SER A 6 0.57 -31.12 -35.90
CA SER A 6 -0.59 -30.53 -35.27
C SER A 6 -0.54 -29.05 -35.60
N GLU A 7 -1.48 -28.58 -36.43
CA GLU A 7 -1.68 -27.15 -36.61
C GLU A 7 -1.71 -26.56 -35.21
N SER A 8 -0.76 -25.65 -34.95
CA SER A 8 -0.81 -24.76 -33.82
C SER A 8 -2.23 -24.20 -33.84
N THR A 9 -3.09 -24.70 -32.96
CA THR A 9 -4.40 -24.11 -32.72
C THR A 9 -4.08 -22.66 -32.48
N GLY A 10 -4.39 -21.81 -33.47
CA GLY A 10 -4.13 -20.39 -33.40
C GLY A 10 -4.67 -19.97 -32.06
N TYR A 11 -3.77 -19.56 -31.17
CA TYR A 11 -4.09 -19.09 -29.83
C TYR A 11 -4.70 -17.70 -30.05
N VAL A 12 -5.89 -17.68 -30.66
CA VAL A 12 -6.70 -16.49 -30.80
C VAL A 12 -6.96 -16.04 -29.37
N PRO A 13 -6.74 -14.75 -29.03
CA PRO A 13 -7.00 -14.28 -27.67
C PRO A 13 -8.45 -14.63 -27.33
N ASN A 14 -8.63 -15.56 -26.41
CA ASN A 14 -9.96 -16.05 -26.05
C ASN A 14 -10.66 -14.98 -25.21
N LEU A 15 -11.19 -13.96 -25.88
CA LEU A 15 -11.99 -12.87 -25.30
C LEU A 15 -13.16 -13.41 -24.45
N GLN A 16 -13.67 -14.62 -24.76
CA GLN A 16 -14.68 -15.29 -23.93
C GLN A 16 -14.14 -15.85 -22.61
N MET A 17 -12.91 -16.36 -22.55
CA MET A 17 -12.27 -16.73 -21.27
C MET A 17 -11.98 -15.49 -20.40
N SER A 18 -11.67 -14.37 -21.04
CA SER A 18 -11.43 -13.08 -20.39
C SER A 18 -12.72 -12.44 -19.81
N ALA A 19 -13.82 -12.48 -20.57
CA ALA A 19 -15.10 -11.88 -20.16
C ALA A 19 -15.67 -12.49 -18.88
N PHE A 20 -15.59 -13.82 -18.72
CA PHE A 20 -16.02 -14.49 -17.49
C PHE A 20 -15.24 -14.00 -16.26
N GLY A 21 -13.92 -13.85 -16.41
CA GLY A 21 -13.06 -13.33 -15.34
C GLY A 21 -13.46 -11.92 -14.91
N TYR A 22 -13.77 -11.04 -15.85
CA TYR A 22 -14.23 -9.68 -15.53
C TYR A 22 -15.59 -9.65 -14.84
N VAL A 23 -16.53 -10.52 -15.25
CA VAL A 23 -17.84 -10.63 -14.57
C VAL A 23 -17.67 -11.10 -13.12
N MET A 24 -16.84 -12.11 -12.90
CA MET A 24 -16.55 -12.60 -11.55
C MET A 24 -15.83 -11.55 -10.71
N ALA A 25 -14.85 -10.84 -11.28
CA ALA A 25 -14.16 -9.74 -10.61
C ALA A 25 -15.11 -8.62 -10.22
N ALA A 26 -16.04 -8.23 -11.10
CA ALA A 26 -17.05 -7.21 -10.82
C ALA A 26 -18.02 -7.65 -9.70
N ALA A 27 -18.43 -8.93 -9.70
CA ALA A 27 -19.26 -9.49 -8.64
C ALA A 27 -18.53 -9.47 -7.29
N ILE A 28 -17.26 -9.89 -7.26
CA ILE A 28 -16.43 -9.84 -6.05
C ILE A 28 -16.23 -8.39 -5.59
N ALA A 29 -15.96 -7.47 -6.50
CA ALA A 29 -15.81 -6.05 -6.19
C ALA A 29 -17.09 -5.49 -5.57
N LEU A 30 -18.27 -5.80 -6.11
CA LEU A 30 -19.55 -5.39 -5.53
C LEU A 30 -19.78 -5.94 -4.12
N LEU A 31 -19.31 -7.16 -3.84
CA LEU A 31 -19.38 -7.75 -2.50
C LEU A 31 -18.36 -7.12 -1.52
N LEU A 32 -17.17 -6.74 -2.00
CA LEU A 32 -16.10 -6.15 -1.18
C LEU A 32 -16.23 -4.63 -1.00
N LEU A 33 -16.85 -3.93 -1.94
CA LEU A 33 -17.08 -2.48 -1.88
C LEU A 33 -17.78 -2.04 -0.57
N PRO A 34 -18.83 -2.71 -0.07
CA PRO A 34 -19.43 -2.35 1.22
C PRO A 34 -18.54 -2.69 2.43
N ALA A 35 -17.53 -3.55 2.28
CA ALA A 35 -16.56 -3.83 3.34
C ALA A 35 -15.49 -2.74 3.48
N LEU A 36 -15.23 -1.98 2.41
CA LEU A 36 -14.27 -0.89 2.34
C LEU A 36 -14.42 0.17 3.47
N PRO A 37 -15.62 0.68 3.81
CA PRO A 37 -15.79 1.60 4.94
C PRO A 37 -15.41 0.96 6.28
N VAL A 38 -15.67 -0.34 6.48
CA VAL A 38 -15.26 -1.06 7.70
C VAL A 38 -13.74 -1.15 7.78
N ILE A 39 -13.09 -1.53 6.68
CA ILE A 39 -11.63 -1.59 6.58
C ILE A 39 -11.02 -0.21 6.87
N ALA A 40 -11.62 0.87 6.35
CA ALA A 40 -11.15 2.23 6.59
C ALA A 40 -11.23 2.62 8.07
N VAL A 41 -12.32 2.28 8.77
CA VAL A 41 -12.46 2.55 10.21
C VAL A 41 -11.45 1.74 11.02
N VAL A 42 -11.30 0.45 10.72
CA VAL A 42 -10.32 -0.42 11.40
C VAL A 42 -8.90 0.11 11.19
N TRP A 43 -8.58 0.53 9.97
CA TRP A 43 -7.29 1.14 9.64
C TRP A 43 -7.05 2.44 10.39
N LEU A 44 -8.07 3.30 10.51
CA LEU A 44 -7.98 4.55 11.26
C LEU A 44 -7.75 4.30 12.76
N LEU A 45 -8.47 3.33 13.33
CA LEU A 45 -8.29 2.95 14.74
C LEU A 45 -6.90 2.36 14.97
N TRP A 46 -6.41 1.51 14.08
CA TRP A 46 -5.03 1.03 14.14
C TRP A 46 -4.06 2.20 14.12
N ARG A 47 -4.23 3.13 13.17
CA ARG A 47 -3.33 4.27 13.01
C ARG A 47 -3.31 5.19 14.22
N ALA A 48 -4.45 5.37 14.88
CA ALA A 48 -4.60 6.24 16.03
C ALA A 48 -4.07 5.62 17.34
N PHE A 49 -4.19 4.31 17.51
CA PHE A 49 -3.93 3.66 18.80
C PHE A 49 -2.74 2.69 18.82
N VAL A 50 -2.35 2.14 17.67
CA VAL A 50 -1.36 1.05 17.59
C VAL A 50 -0.12 1.48 16.80
N ALA A 51 -0.28 2.32 15.77
CA ALA A 51 0.87 2.83 15.05
C ALA A 51 1.57 3.89 15.92
N GLU A 52 2.75 3.53 16.44
CA GLU A 52 3.67 4.52 17.00
C GLU A 52 4.10 5.45 15.87
N ASP A 53 3.62 6.69 15.93
CA ASP A 53 4.18 7.77 15.14
C ASP A 53 5.66 7.90 15.51
N PRO A 54 6.61 7.87 14.54
CA PRO A 54 7.97 8.24 14.87
C PRO A 54 7.90 9.65 15.47
N PRO A 55 8.42 9.86 16.70
CA PRO A 55 8.39 11.18 17.32
C PRO A 55 8.99 12.17 16.33
N GLU A 56 8.29 13.27 16.09
CA GLU A 56 8.68 14.28 15.11
C GLU A 56 10.14 14.66 15.31
N SER A 57 11.00 14.08 14.47
CA SER A 57 12.45 14.21 14.59
C SER A 57 12.88 15.66 14.55
N SER A 58 12.11 16.55 13.90
CA SER A 58 12.40 17.98 13.84
C SER A 58 12.31 18.69 15.19
N TYR A 59 11.33 18.37 16.05
CA TYR A 59 11.21 19.07 17.34
C TYR A 59 12.23 18.55 18.36
N GLU A 60 12.40 17.22 18.43
CA GLU A 60 13.44 16.56 19.23
C GLU A 60 14.85 16.99 18.81
N ARG A 61 15.10 17.16 17.51
CA ARG A 61 16.38 17.64 16.97
C ARG A 61 16.60 19.12 17.25
N TRP A 62 15.57 19.96 17.07
CA TRP A 62 15.67 21.38 17.40
C TRP A 62 15.96 21.59 18.89
N ARG A 63 15.27 20.90 19.80
CA ARG A 63 15.53 21.05 21.25
C ARG A 63 16.93 20.60 21.64
N THR A 64 17.43 19.50 21.07
CA THR A 64 18.75 18.96 21.39
C THR A 64 19.86 19.83 20.81
N GLU A 65 19.72 20.28 19.57
CA GLU A 65 20.68 21.17 18.93
C GLU A 65 20.75 22.55 19.61
N THR A 66 19.61 23.07 20.07
CA THR A 66 19.58 24.35 20.82
C THR A 66 20.23 24.20 22.20
N ALA A 67 19.95 23.11 22.90
CA ALA A 67 20.56 22.82 24.21
C ALA A 67 22.07 22.58 24.12
N ASP A 68 22.55 21.89 23.08
CA ASP A 68 23.98 21.67 22.84
C ASP A 68 24.69 22.96 22.44
N ARG A 69 24.03 23.82 21.65
CA ARG A 69 24.55 25.13 21.25
C ARG A 69 24.67 26.09 22.44
N GLU A 70 23.73 26.07 23.37
CA GLU A 70 23.78 26.87 24.58
C GLU A 70 24.89 26.39 25.53
N ARG A 71 25.00 25.06 25.72
CA ARG A 71 26.07 24.45 26.51
C ARG A 71 27.47 24.72 25.96
N ASN A 72 27.61 24.83 24.65
CA ASN A 72 28.88 25.04 23.96
C ASN A 72 29.08 26.51 23.50
N SER A 73 28.24 27.44 23.97
CA SER A 73 28.37 28.86 23.65
C SER A 73 29.55 29.45 24.45
N PRO A 74 30.57 30.04 23.80
CA PRO A 74 31.79 30.49 24.49
C PRO A 74 31.63 31.80 25.28
N ASN A 75 30.45 32.42 25.30
CA ASN A 75 30.26 33.79 25.80
C ASN A 75 29.33 33.85 27.01
N GLY A 76 29.68 33.09 28.06
CA GLY A 76 29.02 33.10 29.36
C GLY A 76 29.95 33.46 30.52
N ALA A 77 30.91 34.36 30.33
CA ALA A 77 31.58 35.20 31.36
C ALA A 77 32.57 36.15 30.68
#